data_AF-A0A0N0TNK9-F1
#
_entry.id   AF-A0A0N0TNK9-F1
#
_cell.length_a   1.000
_cell.length_b   1.000
_cell.length_c   1.000
_cell.angle_alpha   90.00
_cell.angle_beta   90.00
_cell.angle_gamma   90.00
#
_symmetry.space_group_name_H-M   'P 1'
#
loop_
_entity.id
_entity.type
_entity.pdbx_description
1 polymer ?
#
loop_
_entity_poly.entity_id
_entity_poly.type
_entity_poly.pdbx_seq_one_letter_code
_entity_poly.pdbx_strand_id
1 'polypeptide(L)'
;MPERLRRLLPFARRPPEAAVPARPARQGHNLFEAAAVYVAACAEDDQVRAEEAANRVSPGALSFGVNELACRALITLARERNESPLSVARSLLGLRNESA
;
A
#
# COMPACT_ATOMS: atom_id res chain seq x y z
N MET A 1 -11.90 15.56 -48.32
CA MET A 1 -10.47 15.93 -48.37
C MET A 1 -10.36 17.44 -48.33
N PRO A 2 -9.49 18.09 -47.52
CA PRO A 2 -8.82 17.66 -46.29
C PRO A 2 -8.85 18.74 -45.17
N GLU A 3 -8.17 18.40 -44.08
CA GLU A 3 -7.75 19.10 -42.87
C GLU A 3 -7.36 20.60 -42.96
N ARG A 4 -7.55 21.33 -41.86
CA ARG A 4 -6.50 21.98 -41.01
C ARG A 4 -7.04 23.22 -40.28
N LEU A 5 -7.16 23.14 -38.96
CA LEU A 5 -6.41 24.00 -38.02
C LEU A 5 -6.76 23.67 -36.57
N ARG A 6 -5.76 23.12 -35.88
CA ARG A 6 -5.64 22.99 -34.43
C ARG A 6 -5.54 24.37 -33.77
N ARG A 7 -5.67 24.36 -32.42
CA ARG A 7 -5.23 25.36 -31.40
C ARG A 7 -6.28 26.45 -31.09
N LEU A 8 -6.74 26.70 -29.85
CA LEU A 8 -6.10 26.64 -28.52
C LEU A 8 -7.16 26.37 -27.41
N LEU A 9 -6.81 25.59 -26.40
CA LEU A 9 -7.55 25.46 -25.13
C LEU A 9 -7.47 26.78 -24.33
N PRO A 10 -8.58 27.31 -23.80
CA PRO A 10 -8.53 28.12 -22.60
C PRO A 10 -8.58 27.17 -21.40
N PHE A 11 -7.44 27.09 -20.71
CA PHE A 11 -7.29 26.56 -19.36
C PHE A 11 -8.26 27.35 -18.45
N ALA A 12 -9.48 26.85 -18.31
CA ALA A 12 -10.43 27.40 -17.35
C ALA A 12 -9.84 27.16 -15.96
N ARG A 13 -9.38 28.25 -15.34
CA ARG A 13 -8.86 28.29 -13.98
C ARG A 13 -9.86 27.58 -13.06
N ARG A 14 -9.42 26.47 -12.44
CA ARG A 14 -10.12 25.84 -11.32
C ARG A 14 -10.31 26.93 -10.25
N PRO A 15 -11.53 27.23 -9.80
CA PRO A 15 -11.71 28.17 -8.69
C PRO A 15 -11.01 27.58 -7.45
N PRO A 16 -10.43 28.41 -6.57
CA PRO A 16 -9.88 27.91 -5.31
C PRO A 16 -11.04 27.27 -4.56
N GLU A 17 -10.97 25.95 -4.48
CA GLU A 17 -11.83 25.12 -3.65
C GLU A 17 -11.76 25.72 -2.25
N ALA A 18 -12.89 26.28 -1.78
CA ALA A 18 -12.98 26.90 -0.48
C ALA A 18 -12.39 25.92 0.53
N ALA A 19 -11.30 26.33 1.18
CA ALA A 19 -10.63 25.51 2.16
C ALA A 19 -11.63 25.17 3.26
N VAL A 20 -12.20 23.96 3.17
CA VAL A 20 -12.90 23.34 4.29
C VAL A 20 -11.88 23.36 5.43
N PRO A 21 -12.20 23.99 6.58
CA PRO A 21 -11.27 23.96 7.70
C PRO A 21 -10.99 22.49 7.96
N ALA A 22 -9.72 22.10 7.88
CA ALA A 22 -9.28 20.78 8.24
C ALA A 22 -9.68 20.60 9.70
N ARG A 23 -10.84 19.95 9.90
CA ARG A 23 -11.28 19.46 11.20
C ARG A 23 -10.06 18.72 11.73
N PRO A 24 -9.55 19.00 12.95
CA PRO A 24 -8.41 18.26 13.46
C PRO A 24 -8.84 16.80 13.40
N ALA A 25 -8.30 16.06 12.43
CA ALA A 25 -8.46 14.64 12.39
C ALA A 25 -7.95 14.23 13.75
N ARG A 26 -8.82 13.66 14.59
CA ARG A 26 -8.35 12.90 15.75
C ARG A 26 -7.22 12.06 15.18
N GLN A 27 -5.98 12.34 15.57
CA GLN A 27 -4.77 11.75 14.99
C GLN A 27 -4.72 10.28 15.40
N GLY A 28 -5.74 9.50 15.04
CA GLY A 28 -5.59 8.08 14.87
C GLY A 28 -4.55 7.94 13.78
N HIS A 29 -3.44 7.31 14.10
CA HIS A 29 -2.40 7.00 13.13
C HIS A 29 -3.03 6.29 11.93
N ASN A 30 -2.53 6.60 10.73
CA ASN A 30 -3.04 5.97 9.53
C ASN A 30 -2.83 4.45 9.62
N LEU A 31 -3.90 3.68 9.44
CA LEU A 31 -3.87 2.22 9.44
C LEU A 31 -2.72 1.65 8.60
N PHE A 32 -2.57 2.12 7.36
CA PHE A 32 -1.58 1.58 6.44
C PHE A 32 -0.17 1.97 6.85
N GLU A 33 0.00 3.13 7.49
CA GLU A 33 1.26 3.53 8.09
C GLU A 33 1.61 2.65 9.29
N ALA A 34 0.65 2.38 10.19
CA ALA A 34 0.86 1.46 11.30
C ALA A 34 1.24 0.05 10.81
N ALA A 35 0.56 -0.46 9.78
CA ALA A 35 0.88 -1.76 9.18
C ALA A 35 2.27 -1.76 8.51
N ALA A 36 2.63 -0.70 7.79
CA ALA A 36 3.95 -0.59 7.16
C ALA A 36 5.08 -0.58 8.20
N VAL A 37 4.93 0.22 9.27
CA VAL A 37 5.91 0.27 10.37
C VAL A 37 5.98 -1.08 11.09
N TYR A 38 4.83 -1.70 11.37
CA TYR A 38 4.77 -3.00 12.04
C TYR A 38 5.50 -4.08 11.24
N VAL A 39 5.19 -4.24 9.95
CA VAL A 39 5.81 -5.27 9.11
C VAL A 39 7.31 -5.02 8.90
N ALA A 40 7.72 -3.76 8.71
CA ALA A 40 9.13 -3.41 8.62
C ALA A 40 9.88 -3.73 9.91
N ALA A 41 9.32 -3.35 11.07
CA ALA A 41 9.91 -3.66 12.37
C ALA A 41 10.03 -5.17 12.61
N CYS A 42 9.01 -5.96 12.24
CA CYS A 42 9.10 -7.42 12.29
C CYS A 42 10.19 -7.98 11.37
N ALA A 43 10.40 -7.41 10.18
CA ALA A 43 11.47 -7.84 9.27
C ALA A 43 12.88 -7.43 9.74
N GLU A 44 12.97 -6.39 10.58
CA GLU A 44 14.21 -5.87 11.16
C GLU A 44 14.50 -6.46 12.58
N ASP A 45 13.67 -7.41 13.05
CA ASP A 45 13.72 -7.95 14.42
C ASP A 45 13.60 -6.88 15.53
N ASP A 46 12.99 -5.72 15.22
CA ASP A 46 12.74 -4.62 16.16
C ASP A 46 11.38 -4.78 16.86
N GLN A 47 11.36 -5.64 17.88
CA GLN A 47 10.13 -6.00 18.58
C GLN A 47 9.49 -4.81 19.31
N VAL A 48 10.30 -3.89 19.84
CA VAL A 48 9.81 -2.70 20.55
C VAL A 48 9.03 -1.82 19.58
N ARG A 49 9.58 -1.55 18.40
CA ARG A 49 8.91 -0.74 17.38
C ARG A 49 7.69 -1.43 16.78
N ALA A 50 7.71 -2.76 16.67
CA ALA A 50 6.54 -3.53 16.26
C ALA A 50 5.38 -3.36 17.28
N GLU A 51 5.67 -3.46 18.58
CA GLU A 51 4.67 -3.24 19.63
C GLU A 51 4.12 -1.80 19.62
N GLU A 52 4.99 -0.81 19.48
CA GLU A 52 4.56 0.59 19.34
C GLU A 52 3.61 0.78 18.16
N ALA A 53 3.92 0.20 17.01
CA ALA A 53 3.09 0.29 15.81
C ALA A 53 1.75 -0.43 15.99
N ALA A 54 1.74 -1.59 16.64
CA ALA A 54 0.54 -2.36 16.91
C ALA A 54 -0.44 -1.60 17.82
N ASN A 55 0.06 -0.81 18.77
CA ASN A 55 -0.75 0.00 19.68
C ASN A 55 -1.38 1.25 19.05
N ARG A 56 -1.01 1.59 17.80
CA ARG A 56 -1.54 2.76 17.09
C ARG A 56 -2.95 2.58 16.56
N VAL A 57 -3.39 1.33 16.37
CA VAL A 57 -4.67 0.97 15.75
C VAL A 57 -5.29 -0.24 16.46
N SER A 58 -6.56 -0.55 16.19
CA SER A 58 -7.15 -1.77 16.74
C SER A 58 -6.49 -3.03 16.12
N PRO A 59 -6.48 -4.18 16.82
CA PRO A 59 -5.93 -5.42 16.28
C PRO A 59 -6.56 -5.82 14.94
N GLY A 60 -7.88 -5.66 14.78
CA GLY A 60 -8.57 -5.94 13.53
C GLY A 60 -8.15 -5.00 12.38
N ALA A 61 -7.91 -3.72 12.70
CA ALA A 61 -7.36 -2.77 11.73
C ALA A 61 -5.95 -3.21 11.31
N LEU A 62 -5.04 -3.47 12.27
CA LEU A 62 -3.68 -3.92 11.98
C LEU A 62 -3.66 -5.17 11.08
N SER A 63 -4.43 -6.21 11.42
CA SER A 63 -4.53 -7.43 10.62
C SER A 63 -4.98 -7.16 9.19
N PHE A 64 -5.96 -6.27 8.99
CA PHE A 64 -6.39 -5.86 7.66
C PHE A 64 -5.26 -5.15 6.89
N GLY A 65 -4.56 -4.22 7.53
CA GLY A 65 -3.44 -3.50 6.92
C GLY A 65 -2.27 -4.42 6.55
N VAL A 66 -1.92 -5.39 7.41
CA VAL A 66 -0.87 -6.39 7.15
C VAL A 66 -1.25 -7.28 5.97
N ASN A 67 -2.50 -7.77 5.91
CA ASN A 67 -2.99 -8.58 4.81
C ASN A 67 -2.93 -7.83 3.46
N GLU A 68 -3.38 -6.57 3.44
CA GLU A 68 -3.32 -5.74 2.23
C GLU A 68 -1.88 -5.47 1.78
N LEU A 69 -0.97 -5.21 2.72
CA LEU A 69 0.45 -5.04 2.41
C LEU A 69 1.05 -6.32 1.83
N ALA A 70 0.76 -7.48 2.43
CA ALA A 70 1.22 -8.78 1.95
C ALA A 70 0.72 -9.07 0.52
N CYS A 71 -0.56 -8.84 0.23
CA CYS A 71 -1.13 -9.01 -1.11
C CYS A 71 -0.43 -8.12 -2.14
N ARG A 72 -0.26 -6.83 -1.83
CA ARG A 72 0.40 -5.88 -2.74
C ARG A 72 1.86 -6.24 -2.98
N ALA A 73 2.60 -6.61 -1.93
CA ALA A 73 3.99 -7.02 -2.03
C ALA A 73 4.11 -8.29 -2.89
N LEU A 74 3.26 -9.29 -2.66
CA LEU A 74 3.27 -10.53 -3.41
C LEU A 74 2.96 -10.33 -4.89
N ILE A 75 1.96 -9.51 -5.23
CA ILE A 75 1.61 -9.20 -6.63
C ILE A 75 2.77 -8.49 -7.34
N THR A 76 3.38 -7.51 -6.67
CA THR A 76 4.55 -6.79 -7.20
C THR A 76 5.71 -7.75 -7.45
N LEU A 77 6.07 -8.57 -6.45
CA LEU A 77 7.16 -9.52 -6.56
C LEU A 77 6.92 -10.61 -7.61
N ALA A 78 5.68 -11.11 -7.72
CA ALA A 78 5.30 -12.08 -8.74
C ALA A 78 5.48 -11.52 -10.16
N ARG A 79 5.13 -10.24 -10.36
CA ARG A 79 5.36 -9.55 -11.64
C ARG A 79 6.85 -9.37 -11.93
N GLU A 80 7.64 -8.97 -10.93
CA GLU A 80 9.09 -8.83 -11.06
C GLU A 80 9.79 -10.16 -11.41
N ARG A 81 9.30 -11.28 -10.86
CA ARG A 81 9.83 -12.63 -11.14
C ARG A 81 9.21 -13.29 -12.37
N ASN A 82 8.18 -12.69 -12.97
CA ASN A 82 7.37 -13.32 -14.02
C ASN A 82 6.86 -14.73 -13.61
N GLU A 83 6.44 -14.86 -12.35
CA GLU A 83 5.93 -16.10 -11.76
C GLU A 83 4.49 -15.90 -11.27
N SER A 84 3.77 -17.00 -11.01
CA SER A 84 2.46 -16.90 -10.35
C SER A 84 2.61 -16.48 -8.88
N PRO A 85 1.66 -15.70 -8.32
CA PRO A 85 1.68 -15.33 -6.90
C PRO A 85 1.79 -16.54 -5.96
N LEU A 86 1.17 -17.67 -6.31
CA LEU A 86 1.24 -18.90 -5.52
C LEU A 86 2.66 -19.50 -5.51
N SER A 87 3.35 -19.54 -6.65
CA SER A 87 4.75 -20.01 -6.73
C SER A 87 5.65 -19.18 -5.83
N VAL A 88 5.55 -17.84 -5.93
CA VAL A 88 6.36 -16.93 -5.13
C VAL A 88 6.08 -17.08 -3.64
N ALA A 89 4.80 -17.15 -3.23
CA ALA A 89 4.44 -17.34 -1.83
C ALA A 89 4.98 -18.66 -1.26
N ARG A 90 4.86 -19.77 -2.01
CA ARG A 90 5.42 -21.07 -1.60
C ARG A 90 6.94 -21.00 -1.47
N SER A 91 7.62 -20.38 -2.44
CA SER A 91 9.07 -20.18 -2.42
C SER A 91 9.54 -19.38 -1.20
N LEU A 92 8.87 -18.26 -0.88
CA LEU A 92 9.18 -17.45 0.31
C LEU A 92 9.01 -18.21 1.62
N LEU A 93 8.07 -19.16 1.66
CA LEU A 93 7.80 -20.00 2.83
C LEU A 93 8.61 -21.31 2.85
N GLY A 94 9.52 -21.52 1.90
CA GLY A 94 10.32 -22.75 1.81
C GLY A 94 9.51 -24.01 1.49
N LEU A 95 8.32 -23.87 0.91
CA LEU A 95 7.45 -24.98 0.54
C LEU A 95 7.85 -25.52 -0.84
N ARG A 96 7.90 -26.85 -1.00
CA ARG A 96 8.14 -27.50 -2.31
C ARG A 96 7.04 -27.10 -3.29
N ASN A 97 7.37 -26.70 -4.53
CA ASN A 97 6.35 -26.55 -5.56
C ASN A 97 5.86 -27.95 -5.97
N GLU A 98 4.55 -28.18 -5.93
CA GLU A 98 3.92 -29.45 -6.33
C GLU A 98 3.94 -29.55 -7.86
N SER A 99 5.12 -29.71 -8.46
CA SER A 99 5.37 -30.13 -9.85
C SER A 99 6.89 -30.15 -10.07
N ALA A 100 7.53 -31.25 -9.67
CA ALA A 100 8.81 -31.70 -10.20
C ALA A 100 8.70 -33.21 -10.44
#